data_AF-A0A1G3M4X3-F1
#
_entry.id   AF-A0A1G3M4X3-F1
#
_cell.length_a   1.000
_cell.length_b   1.000
_cell.length_c   1.000
_cell.angle_alpha   90.00
_cell.angle_beta   90.00
_cell.angle_gamma   90.00
#
_symmetry.space_group_name_H-M   'P 1'
#
loop_
_entity.id
_entity.type
_entity.pdbx_description
1 polymer ?
#
loop_
_entity_poly.entity_id
_entity_poly.type
_entity_poly.pdbx_seq_one_letter_code
_entity_poly.pdbx_strand_id
1 'polypeptide(L)'
;GGDVIRVSKALVAANKANIPLNFQRAAAIDLAGRDVLDAVKTSVNPKVIDCPNPVGGKTTISAVAKDGIQLQAKARVTVRANIERLVGGATEETIIARVGEGIVTTIGSASSYKDVLENPDKISKTVLAKGLDAGTAFEILSIDIADVDVGENVGAKLQADQAEADKRRFQAVAEQRRAAALAREAEMVALVQENRAQVVLAEAEIPKAMAESFRQGHLGIMDYYRMRNVQADTHMRESIGGEGARPPKE
;
A
#
# COMPACT_ATOMS: atom_id res chain seq x y z
N GLY A 1 -15.21 42.70 -35.81
CA GLY A 1 -14.44 41.48 -35.49
C GLY A 1 -15.41 40.40 -35.07
N GLY A 2 -15.14 39.15 -35.46
CA GLY A 2 -16.04 38.01 -35.25
C GLY A 2 -16.99 37.74 -36.42
N ASP A 3 -17.59 36.56 -36.41
CA ASP A 3 -18.64 36.12 -37.33
C ASP A 3 -19.93 36.91 -37.08
N VAL A 4 -20.18 37.88 -37.96
CA VAL A 4 -21.31 38.82 -37.88
C VAL A 4 -22.66 38.08 -37.83
N ILE A 5 -22.77 36.92 -38.49
CA ILE A 5 -24.02 36.15 -38.53
C ILE A 5 -24.26 35.48 -37.17
N ARG A 6 -23.23 34.93 -36.53
CA ARG A 6 -23.37 34.32 -35.20
C ARG A 6 -23.63 35.38 -34.13
N VAL A 7 -22.86 36.46 -34.15
CA VAL A 7 -22.98 37.56 -33.17
C VAL A 7 -24.36 38.21 -33.25
N SER A 8 -24.88 38.48 -34.45
CA SER A 8 -26.22 39.04 -34.62
C SER A 8 -27.32 38.11 -34.10
N LYS A 9 -27.25 36.80 -34.42
CA LYS A 9 -28.19 35.80 -33.89
C LYS A 9 -28.13 35.70 -32.37
N ALA A 10 -26.93 35.72 -31.79
CA ALA A 10 -26.74 35.68 -30.34
C ALA A 10 -27.32 36.91 -29.64
N LEU A 11 -27.15 38.11 -30.21
CA LEU A 11 -27.73 39.36 -29.67
C LEU A 11 -29.25 39.36 -29.72
N VAL A 12 -29.85 38.88 -30.81
CA VAL A 12 -31.32 38.75 -30.91
C VAL A 12 -31.85 37.74 -29.90
N ALA A 13 -31.17 36.60 -29.72
CA ALA A 13 -31.55 35.60 -28.72
C ALA A 13 -31.41 36.14 -27.28
N ALA A 14 -30.31 36.86 -26.99
CA ALA A 14 -30.06 37.45 -25.69
C ALA A 14 -31.10 38.53 -25.34
N ASN A 15 -31.45 39.39 -26.30
CA ASN A 15 -32.47 40.42 -26.11
C ASN A 15 -33.85 39.80 -25.81
N LYS A 16 -34.26 38.77 -26.56
CA LYS A 16 -35.51 38.04 -26.29
C LYS A 16 -35.55 37.36 -24.93
N ALA A 17 -34.40 36.96 -24.41
CA ALA A 17 -34.26 36.31 -23.11
C ALA A 17 -33.96 37.29 -21.96
N ASN A 18 -34.01 38.61 -22.19
CA ASN A 18 -33.66 39.65 -21.22
C ASN A 18 -32.24 39.52 -20.64
N ILE A 19 -31.28 39.03 -21.44
CA ILE A 19 -29.88 38.88 -21.05
C ILE A 19 -29.10 40.13 -21.49
N PRO A 20 -28.38 40.81 -20.58
CA PRO A 20 -27.58 42.00 -20.91
C PRO A 20 -26.30 41.62 -21.67
N LEU A 21 -26.39 41.55 -23.01
CA LEU A 21 -25.26 41.27 -23.91
C LEU A 21 -25.04 42.42 -24.89
N ASN A 22 -23.88 43.07 -24.78
CA ASN A 22 -23.46 44.14 -25.69
C ASN A 22 -22.72 43.58 -26.90
N PHE A 23 -22.81 44.27 -28.05
CA PHE A 23 -22.11 43.87 -29.29
C PHE A 23 -20.61 43.67 -29.09
N GLN A 24 -19.94 44.55 -28.33
CA GLN A 24 -18.51 44.44 -28.04
C GLN A 24 -18.17 43.15 -27.28
N ARG A 25 -18.99 42.74 -26.30
CA ARG A 25 -18.79 41.49 -25.56
C ARG A 25 -19.06 40.27 -26.44
N ALA A 26 -20.14 40.30 -27.21
CA ALA A 26 -20.46 39.23 -28.14
C ALA A 26 -19.35 39.01 -29.17
N ALA A 27 -18.81 40.11 -29.75
CA ALA A 27 -17.67 40.04 -30.65
C ALA A 27 -16.39 39.52 -29.96
N ALA A 28 -16.14 39.91 -28.70
CA ALA A 28 -14.99 39.44 -27.94
C ALA A 28 -15.05 37.94 -27.63
N ILE A 29 -16.23 37.40 -27.31
CA ILE A 29 -16.44 35.97 -27.08
C ILE A 29 -16.16 35.17 -28.36
N ASP A 30 -16.67 35.63 -29.49
CA ASP A 30 -16.48 34.98 -30.79
C ASP A 30 -14.99 35.02 -31.22
N LEU A 31 -14.33 36.17 -31.03
CA LEU A 31 -12.90 36.34 -31.28
C LEU A 31 -12.01 35.47 -30.38
N ALA A 32 -12.48 35.15 -29.17
CA ALA A 32 -11.81 34.20 -28.28
C ALA A 32 -11.99 32.73 -28.71
N GLY A 33 -12.65 32.48 -29.84
CA GLY A 33 -12.90 31.15 -30.39
C GLY A 33 -14.02 30.38 -29.69
N ARG A 34 -14.88 31.07 -28.92
CA ARG A 34 -16.05 30.45 -28.26
C ARG A 34 -17.33 30.77 -29.01
N ASP A 35 -18.26 29.82 -29.05
CA ASP A 35 -19.57 30.03 -29.68
C ASP A 35 -20.48 30.88 -28.78
N VAL A 36 -20.66 32.14 -29.16
CA VAL A 36 -21.53 33.10 -28.46
C VAL A 36 -22.99 32.67 -28.47
N LEU A 37 -23.45 32.10 -29.59
CA LEU A 37 -24.84 31.71 -29.76
C LEU A 37 -25.16 30.51 -28.85
N ASP A 38 -24.24 29.54 -28.77
CA ASP A 38 -24.37 28.40 -27.88
C ASP A 38 -24.33 28.82 -26.40
N ALA A 39 -23.46 29.77 -26.05
CA ALA A 39 -23.42 30.31 -24.69
C ALA A 39 -24.73 31.03 -24.30
N VAL A 40 -25.32 31.83 -25.19
CA VAL A 40 -26.62 32.47 -24.94
C VAL A 40 -27.73 31.42 -24.80
N LYS A 41 -27.76 30.40 -25.68
CA LYS A 41 -28.73 29.30 -25.59
C LYS A 41 -28.59 28.54 -24.27
N THR A 42 -27.37 28.22 -23.86
CA THR A 42 -27.06 27.53 -22.59
C THR A 42 -27.37 28.40 -21.37
N SER A 43 -27.37 29.73 -21.54
CA SER A 43 -27.80 30.66 -20.50
C SER A 43 -29.32 30.60 -20.27
N VAL A 44 -30.10 30.47 -21.35
CA VAL A 44 -31.56 30.35 -21.30
C VAL A 44 -32.02 28.95 -20.90
N ASN A 45 -31.45 27.94 -21.54
CA ASN A 45 -31.74 26.53 -21.31
C ASN A 45 -30.51 25.87 -20.69
N PRO A 46 -30.55 25.56 -19.38
CA PRO A 46 -29.44 24.88 -18.71
C PRO A 46 -29.05 23.58 -19.41
N LYS A 47 -27.75 23.30 -19.46
CA LYS A 47 -27.18 22.09 -20.03
C LYS A 47 -26.85 21.10 -18.91
N VAL A 48 -27.11 19.83 -19.15
CA VAL A 48 -26.72 18.75 -18.23
C VAL A 48 -25.37 18.18 -18.69
N ILE A 49 -24.43 18.06 -17.75
CA ILE A 49 -23.11 17.49 -17.96
C ILE A 49 -22.98 16.26 -17.06
N ASP A 50 -22.64 15.11 -17.63
CA ASP A 50 -22.34 13.91 -16.85
C ASP A 50 -20.91 13.97 -16.28
N CYS A 51 -20.78 13.61 -15.00
CA CYS A 51 -19.53 13.56 -14.24
C CYS A 51 -19.37 12.12 -13.69
N PRO A 52 -18.39 11.33 -14.19
CA PRO A 52 -17.36 11.66 -15.18
C PRO A 52 -17.88 11.63 -16.62
N ASN A 53 -17.16 12.31 -17.54
CA ASN A 53 -17.54 12.34 -18.95
C ASN A 53 -17.37 10.94 -19.59
N PRO A 54 -18.43 10.35 -20.19
CA PRO A 54 -18.38 9.02 -20.79
C PRO A 54 -17.35 8.87 -21.92
N VAL A 55 -16.96 9.97 -22.57
CA VAL A 55 -15.96 9.97 -23.65
C VAL A 55 -14.54 9.68 -23.12
N GLY A 56 -14.26 9.98 -21.85
CA GLY A 56 -12.95 9.83 -21.22
C GLY A 56 -12.63 8.42 -20.71
N GLY A 57 -13.45 7.41 -21.03
CA GLY A 57 -13.26 6.00 -20.65
C GLY A 57 -13.57 5.66 -19.19
N LYS A 58 -13.63 6.64 -18.29
CA LYS A 58 -14.10 6.45 -16.90
C LYS A 58 -15.61 6.69 -16.83
N THR A 59 -16.36 5.66 -16.44
CA THR A 59 -17.82 5.71 -16.33
C THR A 59 -18.33 6.09 -14.94
N THR A 60 -17.48 5.96 -13.91
CA THR A 60 -17.83 6.22 -12.50
C THR A 60 -16.70 6.94 -11.77
N ILE A 61 -17.05 7.72 -10.77
CA ILE A 61 -16.12 8.30 -9.79
C ILE A 61 -15.97 7.29 -8.67
N SER A 62 -14.77 6.73 -8.51
CA SER A 62 -14.45 5.79 -7.43
C SER A 62 -13.86 6.49 -6.23
N ALA A 63 -14.37 6.19 -5.04
CA ALA A 63 -13.84 6.66 -3.76
C ALA A 63 -14.00 5.57 -2.68
N VAL A 64 -13.17 5.61 -1.64
CA VAL A 64 -13.20 4.61 -0.55
C VAL A 64 -13.62 5.32 0.73
N ALA A 65 -14.64 4.79 1.41
CA ALA A 65 -15.07 5.30 2.72
C ALA A 65 -14.11 4.84 3.84
N LYS A 66 -14.25 5.41 5.05
CA LYS A 66 -13.35 5.08 6.17
C LYS A 66 -13.40 3.63 6.64
N ASP A 67 -14.49 2.93 6.34
CA ASP A 67 -14.64 1.49 6.60
C ASP A 67 -13.93 0.61 5.55
N GLY A 68 -13.26 1.21 4.56
CA GLY A 68 -12.49 0.51 3.55
C GLY A 68 -13.31 -0.03 2.38
N ILE A 69 -14.59 0.34 2.28
CA ILE A 69 -15.46 -0.08 1.18
C ILE A 69 -15.42 0.97 0.07
N GLN A 70 -15.21 0.51 -1.16
CA GLN A 70 -15.24 1.35 -2.33
C GLN A 70 -16.69 1.64 -2.74
N LEU A 71 -16.96 2.90 -3.08
CA LEU A 71 -18.18 3.36 -3.70
C LEU A 71 -17.88 3.95 -5.08
N GLN A 72 -18.77 3.69 -6.02
CA GLN A 72 -18.72 4.21 -7.38
C GLN A 72 -19.93 5.11 -7.59
N ALA A 73 -19.70 6.41 -7.74
CA ALA A 73 -20.77 7.39 -7.92
C ALA A 73 -20.79 7.92 -9.36
N LYS A 74 -21.99 8.18 -9.87
CA LYS A 74 -22.24 8.94 -11.10
C LYS A 74 -23.02 10.19 -10.73
N ALA A 75 -22.58 11.35 -11.22
CA ALA A 75 -23.27 12.61 -10.98
C ALA A 75 -23.65 13.30 -12.28
N ARG A 76 -24.77 14.02 -12.26
CA ARG A 76 -25.24 14.92 -13.31
C ARG A 76 -25.19 16.34 -12.79
N VAL A 77 -24.47 17.19 -13.49
CA VAL A 77 -24.31 18.60 -13.14
C VAL A 77 -25.13 19.42 -14.11
N THR A 78 -26.13 20.14 -13.59
CA THR A 78 -26.90 21.09 -14.39
C THR A 78 -26.21 22.44 -14.32
N VAL A 79 -25.72 22.92 -15.45
CA VAL A 79 -24.99 24.18 -15.56
C VAL A 79 -25.69 25.18 -16.47
N ARG A 80 -25.48 26.45 -16.17
CA ARG A 80 -25.85 27.59 -17.02
C ARG A 80 -24.61 28.36 -17.42
N ALA A 81 -24.55 28.85 -18.64
CA ALA A 81 -23.43 29.68 -19.08
C ALA A 81 -23.46 31.05 -18.38
N ASN A 82 -22.35 31.44 -17.76
CA ASN A 82 -22.17 32.78 -17.22
C ASN A 82 -21.50 33.66 -18.27
N ILE A 83 -22.31 34.47 -18.94
CA ILE A 83 -21.88 35.32 -20.06
C ILE A 83 -20.82 36.34 -19.63
N GLU A 84 -20.77 36.71 -18.35
CA GLU A 84 -19.78 37.67 -17.87
C GLU A 84 -18.37 37.09 -17.78
N ARG A 85 -18.27 35.81 -17.44
CA ARG A 85 -17.01 35.09 -17.20
C ARG A 85 -16.64 34.14 -18.34
N LEU A 86 -17.37 34.20 -19.45
CA LEU A 86 -17.22 33.29 -20.58
C LEU A 86 -15.85 33.44 -21.29
N VAL A 87 -15.31 34.66 -21.30
CA VAL A 87 -13.96 34.95 -21.82
C VAL A 87 -12.95 34.79 -20.70
N GLY A 88 -12.01 33.84 -20.85
CA GLY A 88 -10.99 33.54 -19.85
C GLY A 88 -11.44 32.60 -18.71
N GLY A 89 -12.73 32.29 -18.60
CA GLY A 89 -13.24 31.31 -17.65
C GLY A 89 -12.86 29.87 -18.02
N ALA A 90 -12.69 29.05 -16.98
CA ALA A 90 -12.43 27.63 -17.12
C ALA A 90 -13.61 26.87 -17.77
N THR A 91 -13.30 25.82 -18.53
CA THR A 91 -14.26 25.03 -19.32
C THR A 91 -14.98 23.95 -18.48
N GLU A 92 -15.90 23.23 -19.13
CA GLU A 92 -16.65 22.11 -18.55
C GLU A 92 -15.75 21.07 -17.87
N GLU A 93 -14.57 20.79 -18.44
CA GLU A 93 -13.60 19.84 -17.88
C GLU A 93 -13.17 20.20 -16.45
N THR A 94 -13.01 21.50 -16.16
CA THR A 94 -12.62 21.96 -14.82
C THR A 94 -13.75 21.76 -13.82
N ILE A 95 -15.01 21.93 -14.25
CA ILE A 95 -16.19 21.67 -13.42
C ILE A 95 -16.28 20.19 -13.10
N ILE A 96 -16.12 19.33 -14.11
CA ILE A 96 -16.13 17.86 -13.94
C ILE A 96 -15.04 17.44 -12.94
N ALA A 97 -13.83 17.98 -13.07
CA ALA A 97 -12.72 17.67 -12.17
C ALA A 97 -13.01 18.10 -10.72
N ARG A 98 -13.49 19.33 -10.53
CA ARG A 98 -13.80 19.89 -9.20
C ARG A 98 -14.98 19.18 -8.53
N VAL A 99 -16.04 18.89 -9.29
CA VAL A 99 -17.18 18.11 -8.78
C VAL A 99 -16.73 16.69 -8.44
N GLY A 100 -15.91 16.08 -9.28
CA GLY A 100 -15.30 14.77 -9.01
C GLY A 100 -14.50 14.75 -7.71
N GLU A 101 -13.60 15.72 -7.52
CA GLU A 101 -12.83 15.89 -6.28
C GLU A 101 -13.75 16.08 -5.06
N GLY A 102 -14.78 16.91 -5.20
CA GLY A 102 -15.78 17.14 -4.16
C GLY A 102 -16.50 15.85 -3.74
N ILE A 103 -16.91 15.03 -4.71
CA ILE A 103 -17.56 13.74 -4.48
C ILE A 103 -16.60 12.78 -3.78
N VAL A 104 -15.36 12.64 -4.28
CA VAL A 104 -14.34 11.77 -3.67
C VAL A 104 -14.06 12.16 -2.22
N THR A 105 -13.92 13.47 -1.95
CA THR A 105 -13.68 13.98 -0.59
C THR A 105 -14.85 13.70 0.34
N THR A 106 -16.09 13.81 -0.17
CA THR A 106 -17.29 13.61 0.64
C THR A 106 -17.46 12.14 1.00
N ILE A 107 -17.24 11.24 0.03
CA ILE A 107 -17.27 9.79 0.27
C ILE A 107 -16.13 9.37 1.22
N GLY A 108 -14.90 9.88 1.01
CA GLY A 108 -13.75 9.55 1.85
C GLY A 108 -13.84 10.09 3.28
N SER A 109 -14.67 11.10 3.54
CA SER A 109 -14.88 11.62 4.89
C SER A 109 -15.96 10.87 5.68
N ALA A 110 -16.83 10.11 4.99
CA ALA A 110 -17.89 9.32 5.59
C ALA A 110 -17.34 8.18 6.48
N SER A 111 -18.00 7.94 7.61
CA SER A 111 -17.68 6.85 8.54
C SER A 111 -17.91 5.49 7.92
N SER A 112 -19.06 5.31 7.27
CA SER A 112 -19.40 4.07 6.58
C SER A 112 -20.00 4.31 5.20
N TYR A 113 -19.84 3.35 4.30
CA TYR A 113 -20.51 3.33 2.99
C TYR A 113 -22.05 3.40 3.12
N LYS A 114 -22.60 2.87 4.22
CA LYS A 114 -24.04 2.91 4.50
C LYS A 114 -24.57 4.34 4.66
N ASP A 115 -23.80 5.22 5.28
CA ASP A 115 -24.18 6.62 5.50
C ASP A 115 -24.38 7.35 4.17
N VAL A 116 -23.58 6.97 3.17
CA VAL A 116 -23.62 7.53 1.81
C VAL A 116 -24.80 6.95 1.03
N LEU A 117 -25.07 5.65 1.14
CA LEU A 117 -26.20 4.99 0.48
C LEU A 117 -27.55 5.44 1.03
N GLU A 118 -27.64 5.70 2.34
CA GLU A 118 -28.88 6.14 2.98
C GLU A 118 -29.28 7.54 2.51
N ASN A 119 -28.30 8.42 2.23
CA ASN A 119 -28.55 9.81 1.86
C ASN A 119 -27.54 10.32 0.82
N PRO A 120 -27.66 9.93 -0.46
CA PRO A 120 -26.75 10.38 -1.52
C PRO A 120 -26.79 11.90 -1.74
N ASP A 121 -27.92 12.54 -1.45
CA ASP A 121 -28.10 14.00 -1.53
C ASP A 121 -27.18 14.80 -0.59
N LYS A 122 -26.61 14.16 0.45
CA LYS A 122 -25.60 14.83 1.29
C LYS A 122 -24.35 15.16 0.49
N ILE A 123 -24.01 14.34 -0.51
CA ILE A 123 -22.87 14.59 -1.39
C ILE A 123 -23.10 15.88 -2.16
N SER A 124 -24.23 15.99 -2.87
CA SER A 124 -24.51 17.16 -3.69
C SER A 124 -24.52 18.46 -2.90
N LYS A 125 -25.15 18.49 -1.72
CA LYS A 125 -25.17 19.66 -0.84
C LYS A 125 -23.78 20.07 -0.36
N THR A 126 -22.97 19.10 0.06
CA THR A 126 -21.61 19.36 0.56
C THR A 126 -20.69 19.87 -0.56
N VAL A 127 -20.86 19.32 -1.77
CA VAL A 127 -20.09 19.69 -2.95
C VAL A 127 -20.49 21.08 -3.47
N LEU A 128 -21.79 21.38 -3.50
CA LEU A 128 -22.30 22.70 -3.91
C LEU A 128 -21.86 23.81 -2.94
N ALA A 129 -21.80 23.53 -1.63
CA ALA A 129 -21.37 24.50 -0.61
C ALA A 129 -19.92 24.97 -0.77
N LYS A 130 -19.08 24.25 -1.52
CA LYS A 130 -17.67 24.63 -1.75
C LYS A 130 -17.48 25.71 -2.83
N GLY A 131 -18.53 26.12 -3.55
CA GLY A 131 -18.44 27.19 -4.56
C GLY A 131 -17.55 26.80 -5.76
N LEU A 132 -17.81 25.63 -6.36
CA LEU A 132 -16.96 25.04 -7.40
C LEU A 132 -16.99 25.80 -8.74
N ASP A 133 -17.96 26.69 -8.92
CA ASP A 133 -18.20 27.54 -10.07
C ASP A 133 -17.28 28.79 -10.11
N ALA A 134 -16.56 29.07 -9.01
CA ALA A 134 -15.64 30.20 -8.91
C ALA A 134 -14.56 30.17 -10.02
N GLY A 135 -14.52 31.22 -10.85
CA GLY A 135 -13.56 31.34 -11.96
C GLY A 135 -13.84 30.44 -13.17
N THR A 136 -15.01 29.80 -13.23
CA THR A 136 -15.45 29.02 -14.40
C THR A 136 -16.35 29.85 -15.32
N ALA A 137 -16.47 29.40 -16.57
CA ALA A 137 -17.36 30.00 -17.56
C ALA A 137 -18.85 29.65 -17.34
N PHE A 138 -19.15 28.83 -16.33
CA PHE A 138 -20.50 28.35 -16.04
C PHE A 138 -20.86 28.61 -14.57
N GLU A 139 -22.16 28.59 -14.31
CA GLU A 139 -22.76 28.62 -13.00
C GLU A 139 -23.45 27.27 -12.76
N ILE A 140 -23.21 26.66 -11.60
CA ILE A 140 -23.78 25.36 -11.26
C ILE A 140 -25.16 25.60 -10.61
N LEU A 141 -26.22 25.07 -11.22
CA LEU A 141 -27.57 25.14 -10.64
C LEU A 141 -27.82 23.99 -9.67
N SER A 142 -27.54 22.77 -10.13
CA SER A 142 -27.72 21.55 -9.34
C SER A 142 -26.62 20.55 -9.64
N ILE A 143 -26.35 19.71 -8.64
CA ILE A 143 -25.54 18.51 -8.77
C ILE A 143 -26.45 17.38 -8.28
N ASP A 144 -26.81 16.48 -9.17
CA ASP A 144 -27.70 15.37 -8.87
C ASP A 144 -26.89 14.07 -8.93
N ILE A 145 -26.96 13.24 -7.89
CA ILE A 145 -26.29 11.94 -7.91
C ILE A 145 -27.20 10.97 -8.65
N ALA A 146 -26.77 10.54 -9.84
CA ALA A 146 -27.55 9.67 -10.71
C ALA A 146 -27.52 8.21 -10.23
N ASP A 147 -26.40 7.77 -9.66
CA ASP A 147 -26.18 6.38 -9.30
C ASP A 147 -25.06 6.26 -8.25
N VAL A 148 -25.19 5.31 -7.31
CA VAL A 148 -24.16 4.98 -6.31
C VAL A 148 -24.09 3.47 -6.13
N ASP A 149 -23.04 2.86 -6.66
CA ASP A 149 -22.78 1.43 -6.57
C ASP A 149 -21.74 1.12 -5.49
N VAL A 150 -21.90 -0.04 -4.84
CA VAL A 150 -20.89 -0.59 -3.93
C VAL A 150 -19.89 -1.42 -4.74
N GLY A 151 -18.60 -1.09 -4.60
CA GLY A 151 -17.49 -1.77 -5.27
C GLY A 151 -16.79 -2.79 -4.38
N GLU A 152 -15.46 -2.87 -4.52
CA GLU A 152 -14.63 -3.81 -3.76
C GLU A 152 -14.47 -3.38 -2.29
N ASN A 153 -14.32 -4.37 -1.40
CA ASN A 153 -13.86 -4.13 -0.03
C ASN A 153 -12.33 -4.04 -0.02
N VAL A 154 -11.83 -2.84 -0.29
CA VAL A 154 -10.40 -2.52 -0.32
C VAL A 154 -9.76 -2.74 1.05
N GLY A 155 -10.49 -2.44 2.13
CA GLY A 155 -10.03 -2.66 3.50
C GLY A 155 -9.70 -4.13 3.78
N ALA A 156 -10.61 -5.05 3.44
CA ALA A 156 -10.38 -6.49 3.61
C ALA A 156 -9.22 -7.00 2.74
N LYS A 157 -9.10 -6.50 1.51
CA LYS A 157 -8.02 -6.85 0.59
C LYS A 157 -6.66 -6.41 1.12
N LEU A 158 -6.54 -5.16 1.57
CA LEU A 158 -5.31 -4.64 2.17
C LEU A 158 -4.94 -5.39 3.46
N GLN A 159 -5.93 -5.76 4.28
CA GLN A 159 -5.69 -6.58 5.48
C GLN A 159 -5.18 -7.98 5.13
N ALA A 160 -5.73 -8.62 4.11
CA ALA A 160 -5.27 -9.92 3.64
C ALA A 160 -3.83 -9.83 3.08
N ASP A 161 -3.55 -8.81 2.26
CA ASP A 161 -2.22 -8.57 1.70
C ASP A 161 -1.18 -8.31 2.80
N GLN A 162 -1.55 -7.55 3.84
CA GLN A 162 -0.71 -7.29 5.00
C GLN A 162 -0.45 -8.57 5.80
N ALA A 163 -1.47 -9.39 6.04
CA ALA A 163 -1.33 -10.67 6.73
C ALA A 163 -0.43 -11.64 5.95
N GLU A 164 -0.52 -11.66 4.62
CA GLU A 164 0.35 -12.48 3.79
C GLU A 164 1.80 -12.00 3.84
N ALA A 165 2.03 -10.68 3.77
CA ALA A 165 3.35 -10.09 3.91
C ALA A 165 3.98 -10.41 5.28
N ASP A 166 3.19 -10.31 6.35
CA ASP A 166 3.65 -10.66 7.70
C ASP A 166 3.96 -12.15 7.83
N LYS A 167 3.12 -13.04 7.27
CA LYS A 167 3.39 -14.48 7.22
C LYS A 167 4.73 -14.78 6.56
N ARG A 168 5.02 -14.16 5.40
CA ARG A 168 6.30 -14.32 4.70
C ARG A 168 7.47 -13.82 5.54
N ARG A 169 7.31 -12.67 6.23
CA ARG A 169 8.34 -12.14 7.14
C ARG A 169 8.63 -13.12 8.29
N PHE A 170 7.60 -13.63 8.94
CA PHE A 170 7.76 -14.58 10.04
C PHE A 170 8.37 -15.91 9.59
N GLN A 171 8.00 -16.41 8.40
CA GLN A 171 8.61 -17.59 7.79
C GLN A 171 10.11 -17.37 7.56
N ALA A 172 10.50 -16.23 6.98
CA ALA A 172 11.91 -15.88 6.77
C ALA A 172 12.70 -15.79 8.08
N VAL A 173 12.13 -15.18 9.13
CA VAL A 173 12.77 -15.12 10.45
C VAL A 173 12.91 -16.52 11.07
N ALA A 174 11.91 -17.39 10.91
CA ALA A 174 11.97 -18.76 11.40
C ALA A 174 13.03 -19.60 10.65
N GLU A 175 13.20 -19.39 9.34
CA GLU A 175 14.28 -20.00 8.56
C GLU A 175 15.66 -19.47 8.98
N GLN A 176 15.81 -18.16 9.15
CA GLN A 176 17.06 -17.56 9.63
C GLN A 176 17.45 -18.11 11.01
N ARG A 177 16.49 -18.25 11.94
CA ARG A 177 16.73 -18.86 13.26
C ARG A 177 17.12 -20.33 13.15
N ARG A 178 16.47 -21.09 12.28
CA ARG A 178 16.83 -22.50 12.04
C ARG A 178 18.24 -22.63 11.47
N ALA A 179 18.60 -21.80 10.48
CA ALA A 179 19.93 -21.77 9.91
C ALA A 179 21.00 -21.39 10.95
N ALA A 180 20.73 -20.38 11.79
CA ALA A 180 21.63 -19.98 12.88
C ALA A 180 21.80 -21.08 13.94
N ALA A 181 20.73 -21.81 14.28
CA ALA A 181 20.81 -22.93 15.21
C ALA A 181 21.67 -24.07 14.66
N LEU A 182 21.48 -24.44 13.37
CA LEU A 182 22.31 -25.45 12.70
C LEU A 182 23.78 -25.03 12.60
N ALA A 183 24.04 -23.76 12.28
CA ALA A 183 25.40 -23.23 12.25
C ALA A 183 26.06 -23.32 13.64
N ARG A 184 25.33 -22.94 14.69
CA ARG A 184 25.82 -23.04 16.07
C ARG A 184 26.06 -24.48 16.50
N GLU A 185 25.20 -25.41 16.10
CA GLU A 185 25.40 -26.84 16.37
C GLU A 185 26.68 -27.35 15.69
N ALA A 186 26.91 -26.98 14.44
CA ALA A 186 28.14 -27.33 13.71
C ALA A 186 29.39 -26.72 14.35
N GLU A 187 29.33 -25.45 14.78
CA GLU A 187 30.41 -24.78 15.53
C GLU A 187 30.72 -25.52 16.84
N MET A 188 29.69 -25.94 17.59
CA MET A 188 29.87 -26.68 18.84
C MET A 188 30.45 -28.07 18.59
N VAL A 189 30.04 -28.77 17.53
CA VAL A 189 30.64 -30.06 17.15
C VAL A 189 32.11 -29.89 16.79
N ALA A 190 32.46 -28.87 16.00
CA ALA A 190 33.85 -28.56 15.67
C ALA A 190 34.67 -28.26 16.92
N LEU A 191 34.13 -27.48 17.86
CA LEU A 191 34.77 -27.15 19.13
C LEU A 191 34.99 -28.40 20.00
N VAL A 192 34.04 -29.34 20.04
CA VAL A 192 34.22 -30.61 20.76
C VAL A 192 35.36 -31.43 20.14
N GLN A 193 35.45 -31.47 18.81
CA GLN A 193 36.55 -32.18 18.13
C GLN A 193 37.90 -31.53 18.38
N GLU A 194 37.98 -30.19 18.35
CA GLU A 194 39.19 -29.44 18.67
C GLU A 194 39.66 -29.71 20.10
N ASN A 195 38.76 -29.61 21.08
CA ASN A 195 39.09 -29.90 22.48
C ASN A 195 39.51 -31.37 22.67
N ARG A 196 38.85 -32.33 22.00
CA ARG A 196 39.30 -33.73 22.01
C ARG A 196 40.70 -33.89 21.44
N ALA A 197 41.01 -33.20 20.34
CA ALA A 197 42.35 -33.22 19.77
C ALA A 197 43.40 -32.65 20.75
N GLN A 198 43.07 -31.58 21.49
CA GLN A 198 43.94 -31.04 22.55
C GLN A 198 44.16 -32.04 23.69
N VAL A 199 43.11 -32.73 24.14
CA VAL A 199 43.24 -33.80 25.16
C VAL A 199 44.15 -34.91 24.66
N VAL A 200 43.96 -35.37 23.42
CA VAL A 200 44.82 -36.41 22.81
C VAL A 200 46.27 -35.95 22.69
N LEU A 201 46.52 -34.68 22.33
CA LEU A 201 47.87 -34.12 22.29
C LEU A 201 48.53 -34.12 23.68
N ALA A 202 47.80 -33.71 24.71
CA ALA A 202 48.29 -33.72 26.10
C ALA A 202 48.52 -35.15 26.60
N GLU A 203 47.63 -36.10 26.31
CA GLU A 203 47.83 -37.52 26.62
C GLU A 203 49.05 -38.09 25.91
N ALA A 204 49.33 -37.67 24.67
CA ALA A 204 50.50 -38.10 23.92
C ALA A 204 51.84 -37.59 24.50
N GLU A 205 51.83 -36.56 25.35
CA GLU A 205 53.03 -36.13 26.08
C GLU A 205 53.44 -37.15 27.14
N ILE A 206 52.50 -37.90 27.73
CA ILE A 206 52.78 -38.87 28.79
C ILE A 206 53.66 -40.03 28.27
N PRO A 207 53.36 -40.71 27.14
CA PRO A 207 54.25 -41.70 26.54
C PRO A 207 55.62 -41.12 26.13
N LYS A 208 55.66 -39.87 25.64
CA LYS A 208 56.93 -39.22 25.27
C LYS A 208 57.81 -38.99 26.50
N ALA A 209 57.24 -38.47 27.58
CA ALA A 209 57.93 -38.26 28.85
C ALA A 209 58.38 -39.60 29.47
N MET A 210 57.55 -40.65 29.39
CA MET A 210 57.95 -42.00 29.79
C MET A 210 59.13 -42.52 28.95
N ALA A 211 59.06 -42.38 27.63
CA ALA A 211 60.14 -42.79 26.72
C ALA A 211 61.45 -42.01 26.96
N GLU A 212 61.35 -40.75 27.35
CA GLU A 212 62.50 -39.95 27.78
C GLU A 212 63.07 -40.42 29.13
N SER A 213 62.20 -40.75 30.10
CA SER A 213 62.60 -41.32 31.39
C SER A 213 63.32 -42.67 31.25
N PHE A 214 62.89 -43.52 30.30
CA PHE A 214 63.59 -44.76 29.95
C PHE A 214 64.97 -44.50 29.34
N ARG A 215 65.10 -43.49 28.47
CA ARG A 215 66.38 -43.13 27.82
C ARG A 215 67.38 -42.51 28.79
N GLN A 216 66.91 -41.68 29.73
CA GLN A 216 67.74 -41.05 30.77
C GLN A 216 68.05 -42.00 31.94
N GLY A 217 67.55 -43.24 31.91
CA GLY A 217 67.82 -44.27 32.91
C GLY A 217 67.11 -44.07 34.25
N HIS A 218 66.07 -43.23 34.30
CA HIS A 218 65.31 -42.92 35.52
C HIS A 218 64.20 -43.96 35.79
N LEU A 219 63.82 -44.75 34.79
CA LEU A 219 62.82 -45.82 34.90
C LEU A 219 63.39 -47.14 34.35
N GLY A 220 63.28 -48.23 35.13
CA GLY A 220 63.76 -49.56 34.73
C GLY A 220 62.70 -50.41 34.02
N ILE A 221 63.15 -51.43 33.27
CA ILE A 221 62.26 -52.39 32.59
C ILE A 221 61.36 -53.12 33.59
N MET A 222 61.89 -53.48 34.77
CA MET A 222 61.11 -54.14 35.82
C MET A 222 60.01 -53.24 36.41
N ASP A 223 60.22 -51.92 36.43
CA ASP A 223 59.22 -50.94 36.91
C ASP A 223 58.08 -50.77 35.90
N TYR A 224 58.38 -50.80 34.60
CA TYR A 224 57.37 -50.81 33.54
C TYR A 224 56.44 -52.04 33.61
N TYR A 225 57.02 -53.23 33.81
CA TYR A 225 56.23 -54.46 33.96
C TYR A 225 55.36 -54.43 35.22
N ARG A 226 55.84 -53.85 36.33
CA ARG A 226 55.01 -53.65 37.53
C ARG A 226 53.86 -52.69 37.28
N MET A 227 54.11 -51.55 36.62
CA MET A 227 53.06 -50.59 36.26
C MET A 227 51.98 -51.25 35.38
N ARG A 228 52.40 -52.03 34.37
CA ARG A 228 51.47 -52.74 33.48
C ARG A 228 50.63 -53.78 34.22
N ASN A 229 51.21 -54.49 35.19
CA ASN A 229 50.47 -55.44 36.03
C ASN A 229 49.45 -54.72 36.92
N VAL A 230 49.80 -53.59 37.53
CA VAL A 230 48.86 -52.78 38.33
C VAL A 230 47.71 -52.25 37.46
N GLN A 231 47.99 -51.79 36.24
CA GLN A 231 46.95 -51.39 35.28
C GLN A 231 46.04 -52.56 34.89
N ALA A 232 46.60 -53.76 34.64
CA ALA A 232 45.83 -54.95 34.33
C ALA A 232 44.93 -55.37 35.50
N ASP A 233 45.44 -55.34 36.73
CA ASP A 233 44.66 -55.61 37.94
C ASP A 233 43.55 -54.57 38.17
N THR A 234 43.83 -53.29 37.88
CA THR A 234 42.83 -52.21 37.97
C THR A 234 41.74 -52.39 36.93
N HIS A 235 42.09 -52.69 35.68
CA HIS A 235 41.13 -52.95 34.61
C HIS A 235 40.28 -54.21 34.90
N MET A 236 40.87 -55.26 35.46
CA MET A 236 40.12 -56.43 35.93
C MET A 236 39.19 -56.09 37.11
N ARG A 237 39.59 -55.19 38.01
CA ARG A 237 38.72 -54.72 39.10
C ARG A 237 37.57 -53.83 38.61
N GLU A 238 37.82 -52.95 37.64
CA GLU A 238 36.77 -52.11 37.05
C GLU A 238 35.74 -52.94 36.26
N SER A 239 36.19 -53.98 35.53
CA SER A 239 35.28 -54.87 34.81
C SER A 239 34.45 -55.75 35.75
N ILE A 240 34.98 -56.11 36.93
CA ILE A 240 34.27 -56.91 37.94
C ILE A 240 33.40 -56.03 38.86
N GLY A 241 33.82 -54.80 39.17
CA GLY A 241 33.12 -53.89 40.09
C GLY A 241 32.18 -52.87 39.41
N GLY A 242 32.27 -52.69 38.09
CA GLY A 242 31.58 -51.64 37.33
C GLY A 242 30.17 -51.97 36.82
N GLU A 243 29.63 -53.16 37.06
CA GLU A 243 28.27 -53.53 36.63
C GLU A 243 27.13 -52.94 37.50
N GLY A 244 27.44 -52.09 38.49
CA GLY A 244 26.46 -51.54 39.42
C GLY A 244 25.75 -50.22 39.01
N ALA A 245 26.14 -49.56 37.92
CA ALA A 245 25.55 -48.26 37.57
C ALA A 245 25.45 -48.04 36.05
N ARG A 246 24.46 -48.67 35.40
CA ARG A 246 23.92 -48.20 34.12
C ARG A 246 22.51 -47.64 34.38
N PRO A 247 22.25 -46.33 34.24
CA PRO A 247 20.89 -45.83 34.23
C PRO A 247 20.18 -46.34 32.95
N PRO A 248 18.85 -46.51 32.99
CA PRO A 248 18.10 -47.02 31.86
C PRO A 248 18.19 -46.05 30.68
N LYS A 249 18.42 -46.59 29.48
CA LYS A 249 18.37 -45.84 28.23
C LYS A 249 16.90 -45.57 27.89
N GLU A 250 16.54 -44.29 27.75
CA GLU A 250 15.39 -43.83 26.96
C GLU A 250 15.72 -43.86 25.46
#